data_AF-A0A450TLS2-F1
#
_entry.id   AF-A0A450TLS2-F1
#
_cell.length_a   1.000
_cell.length_b   1.000
_cell.length_c   1.000
_cell.angle_alpha   90.00
_cell.angle_beta   90.00
_cell.angle_gamma   90.00
#
_symmetry.space_group_name_H-M   'P 1'
#
loop_
_entity.id
_entity.type
_entity.pdbx_description
1 polymer ?
#
loop_
_entity_poly.entity_id
_entity_poly.type
_entity_poly.pdbx_seq_one_letter_code
_entity_poly.pdbx_strand_id
1 'polypeptide(L)'
;KRLKYIDFIAQYANLNESEQAQYEQRLQQSSHKEVIMGPVQQAVEKSMQQGIEQGREEGKQEKAIEIARTLLNKGMDIGEVSEISRLSEQEIRKLSVH
;
A
#
# COMPACT_ATOMS: atom_id res chain seq x y z
N LYS A 1 10.13 11.31 -17.63
CA LYS A 1 9.72 10.06 -18.31
C LYS A 1 10.83 9.00 -18.35
N ARG A 2 12.09 9.28 -18.73
CA ARG A 2 13.19 8.27 -18.80
C ARG A 2 13.59 7.60 -17.47
N LEU A 3 13.34 8.26 -16.34
CA LEU A 3 13.83 7.82 -15.03
C LEU A 3 13.00 6.68 -14.42
N LYS A 4 11.69 6.66 -14.69
CA LYS A 4 10.81 5.53 -14.34
C LYS A 4 11.24 4.22 -15.05
N TYR A 5 11.91 4.32 -16.19
CA TYR A 5 12.39 3.15 -16.92
C TYR A 5 13.66 2.56 -16.31
N ILE A 6 14.49 3.36 -15.63
CA ILE A 6 15.80 2.92 -15.17
C ILE A 6 15.67 1.93 -14.00
N ASP A 7 14.92 2.29 -12.96
CA ASP A 7 14.72 1.39 -11.81
C ASP A 7 13.78 0.22 -12.17
N PHE A 8 12.82 0.43 -13.06
CA PHE A 8 11.92 -0.61 -13.53
C PHE A 8 12.64 -1.66 -14.40
N ILE A 9 13.59 -1.25 -15.25
CA ILE A 9 14.42 -2.19 -16.02
C ILE A 9 15.30 -3.01 -15.08
N ALA A 10 15.93 -2.40 -14.08
CA ALA A 10 16.76 -3.16 -13.14
C ALA A 10 15.95 -4.16 -12.29
N GLN A 11 14.72 -3.81 -11.90
CA GLN A 11 13.90 -4.60 -10.99
C GLN A 11 12.99 -5.62 -11.70
N TYR A 12 12.59 -5.38 -12.95
CA TYR A 12 11.63 -6.20 -13.70
C TYR A 12 12.11 -6.69 -15.06
N ALA A 13 13.19 -6.14 -15.62
CA ALA A 13 13.84 -6.80 -16.74
C ALA A 13 14.70 -7.91 -16.14
N ASN A 14 14.40 -9.17 -16.47
CA ASN A 14 15.22 -10.34 -16.14
C ASN A 14 16.60 -10.25 -16.83
N LEU A 15 17.39 -9.24 -16.50
CA LEU A 15 18.72 -9.03 -17.03
C LEU A 15 19.63 -10.12 -16.49
N ASN A 16 20.49 -10.65 -17.36
CA ASN A 16 21.58 -11.50 -16.89
C ASN A 16 22.70 -10.64 -16.25
N GLU A 17 23.61 -11.29 -15.53
CA GLU A 17 24.68 -10.62 -14.78
C GLU A 17 25.52 -9.66 -15.64
N SER A 18 25.76 -10.00 -16.93
CA SER A 18 26.54 -9.16 -17.83
C SER A 18 25.78 -7.89 -18.24
N GLU A 19 24.49 -8.01 -18.51
CA GLU A 19 23.63 -6.88 -18.86
C GLU A 19 23.44 -5.93 -17.67
N GLN A 20 23.30 -6.49 -16.47
CA GLN A 20 23.22 -5.72 -15.23
C GLN A 20 24.51 -4.94 -14.96
N ALA A 21 25.67 -5.58 -15.12
CA ALA A 21 26.97 -4.93 -14.91
C ALA A 21 27.20 -3.76 -15.89
N GLN A 22 26.89 -3.94 -17.19
CA GLN A 22 27.00 -2.86 -18.18
C GLN A 22 26.04 -1.71 -17.89
N TYR A 23 24.86 -2.04 -17.38
CA TYR A 23 23.86 -1.07 -17.00
C TYR A 23 24.29 -0.23 -15.79
N GLU A 24 24.78 -0.88 -14.73
CA GLU A 24 25.32 -0.23 -13.55
C GLU A 24 26.55 0.63 -13.87
N GLN A 25 27.43 0.18 -14.76
CA GLN A 25 28.59 0.93 -15.21
C GLN A 25 28.18 2.22 -15.96
N ARG A 26 27.18 2.15 -16.86
CA ARG A 26 26.63 3.32 -17.55
C ARG A 26 25.98 4.30 -16.58
N LEU A 27 25.31 3.80 -15.54
CA LEU A 27 24.75 4.63 -14.48
C LEU A 27 25.84 5.31 -13.66
N GLN A 28 26.89 4.59 -13.25
CA GLN A 28 28.01 5.15 -12.47
C GLN A 28 28.76 6.27 -13.21
N GLN A 29 28.89 6.17 -14.53
CA GLN A 29 29.53 7.21 -15.35
C GLN A 29 28.65 8.45 -15.58
N SER A 30 27.38 8.41 -15.19
CA SER A 30 26.45 9.53 -15.32
C SER A 30 26.55 10.46 -14.12
N SER A 31 26.99 11.70 -14.34
CA SER A 31 27.01 12.77 -13.31
C SER A 31 25.64 13.11 -12.73
N HIS A 32 24.55 12.64 -13.35
CA HIS A 32 23.18 12.85 -12.92
C HIS A 32 22.66 11.76 -11.98
N LYS A 33 23.44 10.71 -11.70
CA LYS A 33 23.02 9.57 -10.89
C LYS A 33 22.55 10.00 -9.50
N GLU A 34 23.37 10.72 -8.74
CA GLU A 34 23.02 11.08 -7.35
C GLU A 34 21.90 12.13 -7.26
N VAL A 35 21.96 13.16 -8.11
CA VAL A 35 20.96 14.25 -8.17
C VAL A 35 19.55 13.72 -8.43
N ILE A 36 19.46 12.64 -9.21
CA ILE A 36 18.17 12.08 -9.62
C ILE A 36 17.78 10.86 -8.78
N MET A 37 18.71 9.95 -8.47
CA MET A 37 18.38 8.73 -7.73
C MET A 37 17.92 9.03 -6.31
N GLY A 38 18.54 9.98 -5.60
CA GLY A 38 18.18 10.29 -4.20
C GLY A 38 16.69 10.66 -4.06
N PRO A 39 16.21 11.71 -4.75
CA PRO A 39 14.80 12.10 -4.69
C PRO A 39 13.83 11.03 -5.22
N VAL A 40 14.23 10.25 -6.25
CA VAL A 40 13.38 9.19 -6.82
C VAL A 40 13.24 8.03 -5.85
N GLN A 41 14.32 7.55 -5.25
CA GLN A 41 14.28 6.50 -4.24
C GLN A 41 13.41 6.91 -3.06
N GLN A 42 13.58 8.14 -2.56
CA GLN A 42 12.73 8.68 -1.49
C GLN A 42 11.26 8.73 -1.91
N ALA A 43 10.95 9.11 -3.16
CA ALA A 43 9.57 9.15 -3.65
C ALA A 43 8.96 7.75 -3.75
N VAL A 44 9.73 6.77 -4.25
CA VAL A 44 9.30 5.37 -4.35
C VAL A 44 9.04 4.80 -2.96
N GLU A 45 9.99 4.95 -2.04
CA GLU A 45 9.85 4.46 -0.66
C GLU A 45 8.64 5.07 0.03
N LYS A 46 8.47 6.39 -0.06
CA LYS A 46 7.29 7.08 0.50
C LYS A 46 6.00 6.57 -0.11
N SER A 47 5.94 6.43 -1.44
CA SER A 47 4.72 5.95 -2.11
C SER A 47 4.37 4.51 -1.74
N MET A 48 5.38 3.65 -1.57
CA MET A 48 5.18 2.27 -1.13
C MET A 48 4.69 2.21 0.32
N GLN A 49 5.32 2.97 1.22
CA GLN A 49 4.90 3.06 2.62
C GLN A 49 3.46 3.59 2.74
N GLN A 50 3.12 4.63 1.98
CA GLN A 50 1.76 5.16 1.93
C GLN A 50 0.75 4.11 1.43
N GLY A 51 1.07 3.37 0.37
CA GLY A 51 0.21 2.32 -0.16
C GLY A 51 0.00 1.18 0.83
N ILE A 52 1.06 0.73 1.51
CA ILE A 52 0.97 -0.31 2.55
C ILE A 52 0.12 0.15 3.72
N GLU A 53 0.33 1.38 4.20
CA GLU A 53 -0.43 1.90 5.34
C GLU A 53 -1.90 2.11 4.99
N GLN A 54 -2.20 2.66 3.80
CA GLN A 54 -3.56 2.80 3.32
C GLN A 54 -4.24 1.43 3.20
N GLY A 55 -3.60 0.43 2.58
CA GLY A 55 -4.17 -0.91 2.45
C GLY A 55 -4.38 -1.60 3.80
N ARG A 56 -3.51 -1.35 4.77
CA ARG A 56 -3.66 -1.89 6.14
C ARG A 56 -4.86 -1.28 6.86
N GLU A 57 -5.06 0.03 6.76
CA GLU A 57 -6.19 0.71 7.39
C GLU A 57 -7.52 0.37 6.69
N GLU A 58 -7.55 0.35 5.36
CA GLU A 58 -8.70 -0.11 4.58
C GLU A 58 -9.08 -1.55 4.97
N GLY A 59 -8.11 -2.47 5.01
CA GLY A 59 -8.36 -3.86 5.39
C GLY A 59 -8.87 -4.04 6.82
N LYS A 60 -8.37 -3.25 7.79
CA LYS A 60 -8.91 -3.25 9.15
C LYS A 60 -10.35 -2.76 9.18
N GLN A 61 -10.66 -1.69 8.45
CA GLN A 61 -12.00 -1.11 8.42
C GLN A 61 -13.00 -2.05 7.73
N GLU A 62 -12.63 -2.65 6.59
CA GLU A 62 -13.42 -3.68 5.92
C GLU A 62 -13.68 -4.86 6.85
N LYS A 63 -12.66 -5.33 7.58
CA LYS A 63 -12.82 -6.44 8.51
C LYS A 63 -13.76 -6.10 9.67
N ALA A 64 -13.65 -4.90 10.23
CA ALA A 64 -14.53 -4.41 11.27
C ALA A 64 -16.00 -4.37 10.78
N ILE A 65 -16.23 -3.90 9.55
CA ILE A 65 -17.56 -3.86 8.92
C ILE A 65 -18.11 -5.27 8.70
N GLU A 66 -17.29 -6.21 8.22
CA GLU A 66 -17.68 -7.61 8.01
C GLU A 66 -18.11 -8.28 9.32
N ILE A 67 -17.33 -8.08 10.39
CA ILE A 67 -17.64 -8.57 11.74
C ILE A 67 -18.96 -7.96 12.21
N ALA A 68 -19.12 -6.63 12.12
CA ALA A 68 -20.32 -5.93 12.53
C ALA A 68 -21.59 -6.46 11.82
N ARG A 69 -21.54 -6.60 10.50
CA ARG A 69 -22.66 -7.15 9.71
C ARG A 69 -23.00 -8.58 10.14
N THR A 70 -21.99 -9.41 10.37
CA THR A 70 -22.19 -10.80 10.81
C THR A 70 -22.87 -10.86 12.17
N LEU A 71 -22.48 -10.00 13.12
CA LEU A 71 -23.07 -9.97 14.45
C LEU A 71 -24.50 -9.42 14.44
N LEU A 72 -24.76 -8.35 13.68
CA LEU A 72 -26.11 -7.82 13.48
C LEU A 72 -27.04 -8.86 12.86
N ASN A 73 -26.57 -9.62 11.86
CA ASN A 73 -27.35 -10.69 11.24
C ASN A 73 -27.67 -11.84 12.21
N LYS A 74 -26.90 -11.99 13.30
CA LYS A 74 -27.18 -12.93 14.39
C LYS A 74 -28.12 -12.36 15.46
N GLY A 75 -28.60 -11.13 15.29
CA GLY A 75 -29.53 -10.48 16.21
C GLY A 75 -28.87 -9.89 17.46
N MET A 76 -27.55 -9.71 17.45
CA MET A 76 -26.81 -9.07 18.54
C MET A 76 -27.15 -7.57 18.62
N ASP A 77 -27.18 -7.00 19.83
CA ASP A 77 -27.53 -5.60 20.01
C ASP A 77 -26.40 -4.66 19.55
N ILE A 78 -26.78 -3.42 19.21
CA ILE A 78 -25.87 -2.43 18.63
C ILE A 78 -24.67 -2.12 19.56
N GLY A 79 -24.88 -2.12 20.88
CA GLY A 79 -23.82 -1.86 21.86
C GLY A 79 -22.79 -2.98 21.88
N GLU A 80 -23.23 -4.23 21.98
CA GLU A 80 -22.35 -5.42 21.89
C GLU A 80 -21.61 -5.48 20.55
N VAL A 81 -22.31 -5.20 19.44
CA VAL A 81 -21.67 -5.15 18.11
C VAL A 81 -20.61 -4.06 18.04
N SER A 82 -20.90 -2.87 18.60
CA SER A 82 -19.96 -1.74 18.64
C SER A 82 -18.68 -2.11 19.40
N GLU A 83 -18.79 -2.76 20.56
CA GLU A 83 -17.66 -3.21 21.36
C GLU A 83 -16.78 -4.23 20.61
N ILE A 84 -17.40 -5.26 20.00
CA ILE A 84 -16.66 -6.35 19.36
C ILE A 84 -16.02 -5.91 18.03
N SER A 85 -16.76 -5.17 17.21
CA SER A 85 -16.28 -4.72 15.89
C SER A 85 -15.34 -3.51 15.97
N ARG A 86 -15.32 -2.82 17.12
CA ARG A 86 -14.62 -1.54 17.34
C ARG A 86 -15.09 -0.40 16.42
N LEU A 87 -16.30 -0.51 15.90
CA LEU A 87 -16.98 0.58 15.19
C LEU A 87 -17.85 1.35 16.18
N SER A 88 -18.06 2.63 15.92
CA SER A 88 -19.03 3.42 16.69
C SER A 88 -20.46 2.94 16.45
N GLU A 89 -21.34 3.08 17.44
CA GLU A 89 -22.76 2.77 17.25
C GLU A 89 -23.37 3.51 16.04
N GLN A 90 -22.89 4.72 15.72
CA GLN A 90 -23.35 5.47 14.56
C GLN A 90 -23.00 4.77 13.24
N GLU A 91 -21.79 4.21 13.14
CA GLU A 91 -21.37 3.39 11.99
C GLU A 91 -22.19 2.10 11.92
N ILE A 92 -22.39 1.41 13.05
CA ILE A 92 -23.22 0.20 13.14
C ILE A 92 -24.66 0.49 12.68
N ARG A 93 -25.26 1.59 13.12
CA ARG A 93 -26.61 1.99 12.71
C ARG A 93 -26.71 2.17 11.20
N LYS A 94 -25.70 2.78 10.56
CA LYS A 94 -25.66 2.92 9.09
C LYS A 94 -25.58 1.57 8.37
N LEU A 95 -24.91 0.57 8.95
CA LEU A 95 -24.85 -0.78 8.41
C LEU A 95 -26.18 -1.53 8.50
N SER A 96 -27.06 -1.17 9.45
CA SER A 96 -28.37 -1.79 9.66
C SER A 96 -29.48 -1.27 8.74
N VAL A 97 -29.28 -0.16 8.00
CA VAL A 97 -30.33 0.47 7.17
C VAL A 97 -30.40 -0.12 5.76
N HIS A 98 -30.43 -1.45 5.61
CA HIS A 98 -30.68 -2.11 4.32
C HIS A 98 -31.75 -3.19 4.46
#